data_AF-A0A820F6R1-F1
#
_entry.id   AF-A0A820F6R1-F1
#
_cell.length_a   1.000
_cell.length_b   1.000
_cell.length_c   1.000
_cell.angle_alpha   90.00
_cell.angle_beta   90.00
_cell.angle_gamma   90.00
#
_symmetry.space_group_name_H-M   'P 1'
#
loop_
_entity.id
_entity.type
_entity.pdbx_description
1 polymer ?
#
loop_
_entity_poly.entity_id
_entity_poly.type
_entity_poly.pdbx_seq_one_letter_code
_entity_poly.pdbx_strand_id
1 'polypeptide(L)'
;MRSNLLQIDQLLMCMSKGLPGDGYPTLAPTIAKIEQYPICSSEHSRTSCDDNETISFGPIRVKPRKRPAPTLATGRRSKYEVLTAEEEQKRNVRRARNRAAAERVRISRLNIEQQLLDQINELEKQETKLSQNVQTLQH
;
A
#
# COMPACT_ATOMS: atom_id res chain seq x y z
N MET A 1 -0.05 27.72 21.02
CA MET A 1 0.42 26.35 21.28
C MET A 1 0.87 25.71 19.97
N ARG A 2 2.16 25.88 19.60
CA ARG A 2 2.75 25.28 18.39
C ARG A 2 4.14 24.75 18.75
N SER A 3 4.20 23.51 19.18
CA SER A 3 5.46 22.80 19.43
C SER A 3 5.17 21.31 19.40
N ASN A 4 5.38 20.65 18.25
CA ASN A 4 5.60 19.20 18.11
C ASN A 4 5.72 18.77 16.63
N LEU A 5 6.60 19.41 15.84
CA LEU A 5 6.92 18.91 14.49
C LEU A 5 8.42 18.66 14.24
N LEU A 6 9.30 19.00 15.19
CA LEU A 6 10.75 18.97 14.96
C LEU A 6 11.45 17.67 15.38
N GLN A 7 10.71 16.67 15.90
CA GLN A 7 11.33 15.49 16.50
C GLN A 7 11.38 14.25 15.60
N ILE A 8 10.79 14.32 14.39
CA ILE A 8 10.75 13.19 13.46
C ILE A 8 11.85 13.30 12.38
N ASP A 9 12.42 14.49 12.16
CA ASP A 9 13.37 14.75 11.07
C ASP A 9 14.80 14.21 11.31
N GLN A 10 15.13 13.75 12.52
CA GLN A 10 16.52 13.40 12.84
C GLN A 10 16.89 11.93 12.55
N LEU A 11 15.92 11.05 12.25
CA LEU A 11 16.21 9.62 12.06
C LEU A 11 16.29 9.15 10.59
N LEU A 12 16.08 10.02 9.60
CA LEU A 12 16.03 9.63 8.18
C LEU A 12 17.23 10.12 7.34
N MET A 13 18.24 10.75 7.97
CA MET A 13 19.46 11.23 7.29
C MET A 13 20.59 10.19 7.21
N CYS A 14 20.44 9.03 7.84
CA CYS A 14 21.43 7.97 7.76
C CYS A 14 20.74 6.72 7.23
N MET A 15 20.89 6.43 5.94
CA MET A 15 21.06 5.09 5.35
C MET A 15 20.85 5.16 3.82
N SER A 16 21.93 4.83 3.11
CA SER A 16 21.91 4.09 1.83
C SER A 16 21.72 4.90 0.54
N LYS A 17 22.86 5.39 0.05
CA LYS A 17 23.16 5.46 -1.39
C LYS A 17 23.05 4.05 -1.98
N GLY A 18 22.20 3.87 -2.98
CA GLY A 18 22.11 2.66 -3.80
C GLY A 18 21.97 3.07 -5.27
N LEU A 19 22.96 2.69 -6.08
CA LEU A 19 23.06 2.94 -7.51
C LEU A 19 21.95 2.23 -8.31
N PRO A 20 21.57 2.73 -9.51
CA PRO A 20 20.64 2.04 -10.39
C PRO A 20 21.38 0.91 -11.13
N GLY A 21 20.98 -0.34 -10.87
CA GLY A 21 21.40 -1.50 -11.65
C GLY A 21 20.26 -1.95 -12.56
N ASP A 22 20.46 -1.81 -13.86
CA ASP A 22 19.61 -2.38 -14.89
C ASP A 22 19.60 -3.91 -14.78
N GLY A 23 18.41 -4.47 -14.56
CA GLY A 23 18.20 -5.91 -14.46
C GLY A 23 16.88 -6.29 -15.12
N TYR A 24 16.96 -6.58 -16.43
CA TYR A 24 15.86 -7.17 -17.19
C TYR A 24 15.50 -8.56 -16.60
N PRO A 25 14.22 -8.90 -16.41
CA PRO A 25 13.84 -10.24 -16.00
C PRO A 25 13.86 -11.20 -17.20
N THR A 26 14.84 -12.12 -17.21
CA THR A 26 14.89 -13.27 -18.11
C THR A 26 13.74 -14.23 -17.83
N LEU A 27 12.92 -14.49 -18.85
CA LEU A 27 11.85 -15.50 -18.84
C LEU A 27 12.47 -16.90 -18.89
N ALA A 28 12.21 -17.73 -17.88
CA ALA A 28 12.59 -19.15 -17.88
C ALA A 28 11.41 -20.02 -18.38
N PRO A 29 11.67 -21.05 -19.21
CA PRO A 29 10.62 -21.84 -19.85
C PRO A 29 10.06 -22.98 -18.98
N THR A 30 8.80 -23.26 -19.24
CA THR A 30 7.95 -24.32 -18.69
C THR A 30 8.49 -25.73 -18.98
N ILE A 31 8.65 -26.56 -17.95
CA ILE A 31 8.68 -28.02 -18.09
C ILE A 31 7.61 -28.60 -17.16
N ALA A 32 6.55 -29.12 -17.78
CA ALA A 32 5.50 -29.87 -17.13
C ALA A 32 6.04 -31.22 -16.64
N LYS A 33 5.90 -31.51 -15.35
CA LYS A 33 5.88 -32.87 -14.83
C LYS A 33 4.53 -33.11 -14.16
N ILE A 34 3.75 -33.98 -14.81
CA ILE A 34 2.51 -34.54 -14.31
C ILE A 34 2.92 -35.59 -13.26
N GLU A 35 2.69 -35.30 -11.98
CA GLU A 35 2.69 -36.31 -10.93
C GLU A 35 1.25 -36.48 -10.43
N GLN A 36 0.72 -37.69 -10.65
CA GLN A 36 -0.54 -38.16 -10.11
C GLN A 36 -0.38 -38.40 -8.61
N TYR A 37 -1.03 -37.59 -7.78
CA TYR A 37 -1.13 -37.85 -6.34
C TYR A 37 -2.38 -38.70 -6.05
N PRO A 38 -2.29 -39.69 -5.13
CA PRO A 38 -3.41 -40.55 -4.80
C PRO A 38 -4.51 -39.75 -4.07
N ILE A 39 -5.75 -39.98 -4.49
CA ILE A 39 -6.96 -39.36 -3.94
C ILE A 39 -7.14 -39.85 -2.50
N CYS A 40 -6.80 -38.99 -1.54
CA CYS A 40 -7.13 -39.20 -0.13
C CYS A 40 -8.65 -39.05 0.05
N SER A 41 -9.35 -40.19 0.09
CA SER A 41 -10.76 -40.29 0.47
C SER A 41 -10.91 -39.93 1.94
N SER A 42 -11.13 -38.65 2.23
CA SER A 42 -11.54 -38.20 3.55
C SER A 42 -13.05 -38.19 3.65
N GLU A 43 -13.61 -39.27 4.19
CA GLU A 43 -15.01 -39.36 4.58
C GLU A 43 -15.32 -38.28 5.63
N HIS A 44 -16.07 -37.26 5.23
CA HIS A 44 -16.56 -36.24 6.14
C HIS A 44 -17.98 -36.61 6.57
N SER A 45 -18.07 -37.22 7.75
CA SER A 45 -19.29 -37.41 8.52
C SER A 45 -20.12 -36.12 8.54
N ARG A 46 -21.33 -36.20 7.98
CA ARG A 46 -22.33 -35.12 7.97
C ARG A 46 -22.97 -35.04 9.36
N THR A 47 -22.39 -34.26 10.27
CA THR A 47 -23.09 -33.84 11.48
C THR A 47 -23.90 -32.58 11.17
N SER A 48 -25.23 -32.71 11.16
CA SER A 48 -26.15 -31.57 11.06
C SER A 48 -26.33 -30.93 12.43
N CYS A 49 -25.77 -29.75 12.63
CA CYS A 49 -26.09 -28.87 13.74
C CYS A 49 -26.53 -27.52 13.17
N ASP A 50 -27.85 -27.44 12.99
CA ASP A 50 -28.58 -26.31 12.41
C ASP A 50 -28.96 -25.30 13.50
N ASP A 51 -27.95 -24.62 14.06
CA ASP A 51 -28.16 -23.39 14.83
C ASP A 51 -27.66 -22.21 13.99
N ASN A 52 -28.59 -21.43 13.44
CA ASN A 52 -28.33 -20.24 12.63
C ASN A 52 -28.86 -18.98 13.36
N GLU A 53 -28.12 -18.49 14.36
CA GLU A 53 -28.39 -17.19 14.97
C GLU A 53 -28.18 -16.06 13.95
N THR A 54 -29.19 -15.23 13.75
CA THR A 54 -29.14 -14.09 12.82
C THR A 54 -28.54 -12.88 13.55
N ILE A 55 -27.43 -12.33 13.05
CA ILE A 55 -26.76 -11.17 13.64
C ILE A 55 -27.33 -9.89 13.00
N SER A 56 -27.70 -8.91 13.83
CA SER A 56 -28.20 -7.60 13.36
C SER A 56 -27.14 -6.52 13.42
N PHE A 57 -26.98 -5.77 12.34
CA PHE A 57 -26.20 -4.53 12.25
C PHE A 57 -27.16 -3.38 11.92
N GLY A 58 -27.77 -2.78 12.93
CA GLY A 58 -28.81 -1.77 12.75
C GLY A 58 -30.03 -2.35 12.00
N PRO A 59 -30.56 -1.69 10.95
CA PRO A 59 -31.71 -2.20 10.19
C PRO A 59 -31.37 -3.43 9.34
N ILE A 60 -30.09 -3.79 9.19
CA ILE A 60 -29.63 -4.91 8.38
C ILE A 60 -29.53 -6.16 9.24
N ARG A 61 -30.14 -7.26 8.79
CA ARG A 61 -30.07 -8.57 9.44
C ARG A 61 -29.29 -9.52 8.53
N VAL A 62 -28.23 -10.13 9.06
CA VAL A 62 -27.33 -11.01 8.30
C VAL A 62 -27.31 -12.38 8.96
N LYS A 63 -27.52 -13.43 8.17
CA LYS A 63 -27.26 -14.81 8.60
C LYS A 63 -25.77 -15.11 8.35
N PRO A 64 -24.93 -15.21 9.40
CA PRO A 64 -23.52 -15.51 9.21
C PRO A 64 -23.37 -16.89 8.55
N ARG A 65 -22.72 -16.92 7.39
CA ARG A 65 -22.41 -18.19 6.71
C ARG A 65 -21.29 -18.88 7.50
N LYS A 66 -21.55 -20.10 8.01
CA LYS A 66 -20.57 -20.91 8.75
C LYS A 66 -19.33 -21.29 7.92
N ARG A 67 -19.44 -21.30 6.58
CA ARG A 67 -18.34 -21.58 5.66
C ARG A 67 -18.30 -20.54 4.54
N PRO A 68 -17.09 -20.07 4.12
CA PRO A 68 -16.97 -19.24 2.93
C PRO A 68 -17.59 -19.95 1.74
N ALA A 69 -18.19 -19.18 0.81
CA ALA A 69 -18.54 -19.73 -0.49
C ALA A 69 -17.26 -20.31 -1.13
N PRO A 70 -17.31 -21.51 -1.72
CA PRO A 70 -16.16 -22.09 -2.39
C PRO A 70 -15.82 -21.23 -3.61
N THR A 71 -14.99 -20.22 -3.43
CA THR A 71 -14.45 -19.39 -4.52
C THR A 71 -13.26 -20.12 -5.14
N LEU A 72 -13.54 -21.23 -5.80
CA LEU A 72 -12.58 -21.98 -6.62
C LEU A 72 -12.64 -21.44 -8.05
N ALA A 73 -11.90 -20.35 -8.33
CA ALA A 73 -11.56 -19.95 -9.70
C ALA A 73 -10.44 -18.89 -9.78
N THR A 74 -10.23 -18.06 -8.75
CA THR A 74 -9.40 -16.84 -8.90
C THR A 74 -8.02 -16.91 -8.21
N GLY A 75 -7.63 -18.03 -7.61
CA GLY A 75 -6.33 -18.16 -6.92
C GLY A 75 -6.14 -17.24 -5.71
N ARG A 76 -7.23 -16.65 -5.18
CA ARG A 76 -7.22 -15.77 -4.01
C ARG A 76 -7.39 -16.61 -2.75
N ARG A 77 -6.47 -16.47 -1.78
CA ARG A 77 -6.56 -17.09 -0.45
C ARG A 77 -7.84 -16.63 0.27
N SER A 78 -8.46 -17.54 1.00
CA SER A 78 -9.69 -17.24 1.76
C SER A 78 -9.39 -16.25 2.88
N LYS A 79 -10.31 -15.33 3.18
CA LYS A 79 -10.16 -14.40 4.32
C LYS A 79 -10.09 -15.10 5.69
N TYR A 80 -10.49 -16.37 5.75
CA TYR A 80 -10.50 -17.20 6.97
C TYR A 80 -9.28 -18.11 7.08
N GLU A 81 -8.35 -18.04 6.12
CA GLU A 81 -7.11 -18.81 6.16
C GLU A 81 -6.15 -18.15 7.16
N VAL A 82 -5.78 -18.90 8.21
CA VAL A 82 -4.80 -18.46 9.20
C VAL A 82 -3.41 -18.58 8.57
N LEU A 83 -2.70 -17.45 8.47
CA LEU A 83 -1.33 -17.42 7.97
C LEU A 83 -0.41 -18.14 8.96
N THR A 84 0.60 -18.84 8.44
CA THR A 84 1.65 -19.38 9.30
C THR A 84 2.47 -18.25 9.93
N ALA A 85 3.14 -18.52 11.05
CA ALA A 85 3.97 -17.52 11.72
C ALA A 85 5.03 -16.90 10.79
N GLU A 86 5.62 -17.71 9.92
CA GLU A 86 6.60 -17.28 8.91
C GLU A 86 5.98 -16.35 7.86
N GLU A 87 4.78 -16.69 7.37
CA GLU A 87 4.06 -15.88 6.39
C GLU A 87 3.60 -14.54 6.98
N GLU A 88 3.16 -14.52 8.24
CA GLU A 88 2.79 -13.28 8.92
C GLU A 88 4.01 -12.37 9.15
N GLN A 89 5.18 -12.93 9.47
CA GLN A 89 6.41 -12.15 9.58
C GLN A 89 6.80 -11.51 8.23
N LYS A 90 6.73 -12.28 7.14
CA LYS A 90 6.96 -11.76 5.78
C LYS A 90 5.97 -10.65 5.42
N ARG A 91 4.70 -10.81 5.80
CA ARG A 91 3.66 -9.80 5.62
C ARG A 91 3.97 -8.53 6.40
N ASN A 92 4.45 -8.65 7.63
CA ASN A 92 4.81 -7.50 8.47
C ASN A 92 5.99 -6.72 7.89
N VAL A 93 7.04 -7.39 7.42
CA VAL A 93 8.16 -6.75 6.71
C VAL A 93 7.68 -6.02 5.47
N ARG A 94 6.82 -6.65 4.64
CA ARG A 94 6.26 -6.01 3.44
C ARG A 94 5.44 -4.77 3.80
N ARG A 95 4.59 -4.86 4.83
CA ARG A 95 3.78 -3.74 5.32
C ARG A 95 4.66 -2.60 5.83
N ALA A 96 5.71 -2.89 6.59
CA ALA A 96 6.66 -1.89 7.08
C ALA A 96 7.36 -1.17 5.93
N ARG A 97 7.84 -1.90 4.92
CA ARG A 97 8.45 -1.33 3.71
C ARG A 97 7.46 -0.45 2.95
N ASN A 98 6.22 -0.91 2.78
CA ASN A 98 5.19 -0.15 2.07
C ASN A 98 4.80 1.13 2.81
N ARG A 99 4.68 1.10 4.15
CA ARG A 99 4.48 2.30 4.97
C ARG A 99 5.62 3.30 4.79
N ALA A 100 6.86 2.84 4.85
CA ALA A 100 8.02 3.70 4.64
C ALA A 100 8.05 4.29 3.22
N ALA A 101 7.70 3.52 2.19
CA ALA A 101 7.61 4.01 0.83
C ALA A 101 6.50 5.06 0.66
N ALA A 102 5.32 4.83 1.26
CA ALA A 102 4.22 5.79 1.23
C ALA A 102 4.61 7.11 1.89
N GLU A 103 5.31 7.08 3.04
CA GLU A 103 5.77 8.30 3.69
C GLU A 103 6.80 9.05 2.85
N ARG A 104 7.75 8.35 2.21
CA ARG A 104 8.69 9.00 1.29
C ARG A 104 7.99 9.69 0.12
N VAL A 105 6.97 9.05 -0.47
CA VAL A 105 6.17 9.64 -1.55
C VAL A 105 5.42 10.87 -1.05
N ARG A 106 4.85 10.81 0.16
CA ARG A 106 4.15 11.95 0.79
C ARG A 106 5.09 13.14 0.97
N ILE A 107 6.28 12.91 1.53
CA ILE A 107 7.29 13.96 1.73
C ILE A 107 7.75 14.53 0.38
N SER A 108 8.07 13.67 -0.59
CA SER A 108 8.50 14.12 -1.92
C SER A 108 7.46 15.00 -2.59
N ARG A 109 6.17 14.65 -2.47
CA ARG A 109 5.08 15.46 -3.00
C ARG A 109 5.02 16.84 -2.33
N LEU A 110 5.06 16.89 -1.00
CA LEU A 110 5.01 18.15 -0.26
C LEU A 110 6.21 19.05 -0.60
N ASN A 111 7.39 18.48 -0.76
CA ASN A 111 8.58 19.24 -1.16
C ASN A 111 8.44 19.85 -2.55
N ILE A 112 7.90 19.10 -3.51
CA ILE A 112 7.64 19.62 -4.86
C ILE A 112 6.58 20.73 -4.81
N GLU A 113 5.49 20.53 -4.06
CA GLU A 113 4.46 21.56 -3.88
C GLU A 113 5.05 22.84 -3.28
N GLN A 114 5.90 22.73 -2.25
CA GLN A 114 6.58 23.88 -1.66
C GLN A 114 7.51 24.59 -2.65
N GLN A 115 8.32 23.83 -3.40
CA GLN A 115 9.22 24.41 -4.42
C GLN A 115 8.45 25.18 -5.49
N LEU A 116 7.30 24.65 -5.94
CA LEU A 116 6.45 25.33 -6.92
C LEU A 116 5.86 26.62 -6.34
N LEU A 117 5.40 26.60 -5.07
CA LEU A 117 4.91 27.81 -4.40
C LEU A 117 6.02 28.87 -4.27
N ASP A 118 7.24 28.46 -3.91
CA ASP A 118 8.38 29.36 -3.82
C ASP A 118 8.72 29.96 -5.19
N GLN A 119 8.66 29.17 -6.26
CA GLN A 119 8.86 29.64 -7.63
C GLN A 119 7.80 30.63 -8.07
N ILE A 120 6.51 30.39 -7.76
CA ILE A 120 5.42 31.31 -8.06
C ILE A 120 5.66 32.65 -7.36
N ASN A 121 5.96 32.62 -6.05
CA ASN A 121 6.22 33.83 -5.27
C ASN A 121 7.41 34.63 -5.83
N GLU A 122 8.45 33.95 -6.31
CA GLU A 122 9.59 34.62 -6.92
C GLU A 122 9.23 35.26 -8.26
N LEU A 123 8.46 34.56 -9.11
CA LEU A 123 7.99 35.10 -10.38
C LEU A 123 7.07 36.32 -10.19
N GLU A 124 6.16 36.28 -9.23
CA GLU A 124 5.27 37.42 -8.90
C GLU A 124 6.06 38.65 -8.44
N LYS A 125 7.12 38.45 -7.65
CA LYS A 125 8.02 39.55 -7.25
C LYS A 125 8.75 40.13 -8.46
N GLN A 126 9.25 39.28 -9.35
CA GLN A 126 9.94 39.71 -10.57
C GLN A 126 9.00 40.45 -11.50
N GLU A 127 7.77 39.97 -11.69
CA GLU A 127 6.73 40.66 -12.45
C GLU A 127 6.45 42.04 -11.86
N THR A 128 6.23 42.13 -10.55
CA THR A 128 5.97 43.40 -9.87
C THR A 128 7.11 44.39 -10.07
N LYS A 129 8.36 43.94 -9.90
CA LYS A 129 9.56 44.76 -10.11
C LYS A 129 9.69 45.23 -11.56
N LEU A 130 9.47 44.34 -12.52
CA LEU A 130 9.53 44.69 -13.94
C LEU A 130 8.42 45.66 -14.33
N SER A 131 7.20 45.47 -13.82
CA SER A 131 6.07 46.36 -14.04
C SER A 131 6.35 47.78 -13.51
N GLN A 132 6.94 47.89 -12.31
CA GLN A 132 7.40 49.18 -11.77
C GLN A 132 8.48 49.84 -12.65
N ASN A 133 9.44 49.05 -13.13
CA ASN A 133 10.48 49.57 -14.04
C ASN A 133 9.87 50.08 -15.35
N VAL A 134 8.91 49.35 -15.92
CA VAL A 134 8.21 49.77 -17.15
C VAL A 134 7.45 51.07 -16.92
N GLN A 135 6.70 51.19 -15.82
CA GLN A 135 6.00 52.44 -15.47
C GLN A 135 6.96 53.62 -15.31
N THR A 136 8.13 53.37 -14.69
CA THR A 136 9.16 54.40 -14.50
C THR A 136 9.79 54.85 -15.81
N LEU A 137 9.94 53.96 -16.80
CA LEU A 137 10.52 54.28 -18.11
C LEU A 137 9.53 54.88 -19.10
N GLN A 138 8.22 54.72 -18.87
CA GLN A 138 7.16 55.26 -19.72
C GLN A 138 6.70 56.67 -19.31
N HIS A 139 7.21 57.19 -18.18
CA HIS A 139 7.00 58.54 -17.69
C HIS A 139 8.27 59.38 -17.83
#